data_AF-A0A382D9I3-F1
#
_entry.id   AF-A0A382D9I3-F1
#
_cell.length_a   1.000
_cell.length_b   1.000
_cell.length_c   1.000
_cell.angle_alpha   90.00
_cell.angle_beta   90.00
_cell.angle_gamma   90.00
#
_symmetry.space_group_name_H-M   'P 1'
#
loop_
_entity.id
_entity.type
_entity.pdbx_description
1 polymer ?
#
loop_
_entity_poly.entity_id
_entity_poly.type
_entity_poly.pdbx_seq_one_letter_code
_entity_poly.pdbx_strand_id
1 'polypeptide(L)'
;MRLVLIAITLWNELLFGQQDQFVGSKACSNCHINEYNSWLESTHGKAGGKPTTDRILAPFNGKKIEIKNGWFIPYKKNNRYFFSAQENGFPEQKYEVIGVVGGGHLYGGGTQSYFGFFPDGTMRLLPFDYHPGKRTWFLESNNLSGWVPATNNISPRELSEWPPNRVLGAIEEKQNCQQCHGSQIVTTFAISKGAYETK
;
A
#
# COMPACT_ATOMS: atom_id res chain seq x y z
N MET A 1 33.91 -9.19 39.25
CA MET A 1 33.07 -7.98 39.01
C MET A 1 33.17 -7.39 37.60
N ARG A 2 34.32 -7.45 36.90
CA ARG A 2 34.43 -6.98 35.49
C ARG A 2 33.81 -7.91 34.43
N LEU A 3 33.69 -9.21 34.70
CA LEU A 3 33.13 -10.19 33.76
C LEU A 3 31.58 -10.19 33.71
N VAL A 4 30.91 -9.76 34.78
CA VAL A 4 29.44 -9.71 34.85
C VAL A 4 28.88 -8.49 34.11
N LEU A 5 29.62 -7.37 34.09
CA LEU A 5 29.23 -6.15 33.37
C LEU A 5 29.31 -6.29 31.84
N ILE A 6 30.24 -7.11 31.32
CA ILE A 6 30.40 -7.34 29.88
C ILE A 6 29.28 -8.22 29.32
N ALA A 7 28.76 -9.17 30.11
CA ALA A 7 27.65 -10.03 29.70
C ALA A 7 26.31 -9.28 29.61
N ILE A 8 26.10 -8.25 30.43
CA ILE A 8 24.86 -7.45 30.43
C ILE A 8 24.84 -6.46 29.25
N THR A 9 25.99 -5.92 28.83
CA THR A 9 26.08 -5.05 27.66
C THR A 9 25.92 -5.82 26.33
N LEU A 10 26.37 -7.07 26.27
CA LEU A 10 26.24 -7.92 25.07
C LEU A 10 24.83 -8.51 24.89
N TRP A 11 23.99 -8.54 25.92
CA TRP A 11 22.59 -8.96 25.77
C TRP A 11 21.65 -7.85 25.28
N ASN A 12 21.99 -6.58 25.48
CA ASN A 12 21.18 -5.48 24.96
C ASN A 12 21.36 -5.29 23.44
N GLU A 13 22.56 -5.49 22.89
CA GLU A 13 22.81 -5.32 21.45
C GLU A 13 22.17 -6.43 20.59
N LEU A 14 21.95 -7.63 21.17
CA LEU A 14 21.33 -8.77 20.49
C LEU A 14 19.79 -8.72 20.45
N LEU A 15 19.17 -7.82 21.22
CA LEU A 15 17.71 -7.65 21.27
C LEU A 15 17.21 -6.48 20.41
N PHE A 16 18.10 -5.70 19.78
CA PHE A 16 17.76 -4.53 18.95
C PHE A 16 18.26 -4.58 17.49
N GLY A 17 18.86 -5.67 17.03
CA GLY A 17 19.10 -5.88 15.59
C GLY A 17 17.82 -6.41 14.95
N GLN A 18 17.16 -5.77 13.98
CA GLN A 18 17.62 -5.74 12.59
C GLN A 18 16.77 -4.77 11.72
N GLN A 19 16.15 -3.72 12.29
CA GLN A 19 15.27 -2.80 11.54
C GLN A 19 15.90 -1.44 11.16
N ASP A 20 16.96 -1.01 11.84
CA ASP A 20 17.47 0.37 11.73
C ASP A 20 18.61 0.61 10.71
N GLN A 21 18.94 -0.37 9.85
CA GLN A 21 20.08 -0.24 8.93
C GLN A 21 19.75 0.14 7.50
N PHE A 22 18.48 0.43 7.17
CA PHE A 22 18.14 0.84 5.82
C PHE A 22 18.43 2.35 5.62
N VAL A 23 19.48 2.64 4.87
CA VAL A 23 19.94 4.01 4.61
C VAL A 23 19.27 4.69 3.41
N GLY A 24 18.39 3.96 2.70
CA GLY A 24 17.74 4.42 1.47
C GLY A 24 18.65 4.36 0.24
N SER A 25 18.05 4.07 -0.92
CA SER A 25 18.82 3.90 -2.17
C SER A 25 19.60 5.16 -2.59
N LYS A 26 19.12 6.35 -2.21
CA LYS A 26 19.81 7.61 -2.49
C LYS A 26 21.17 7.72 -1.78
N ALA A 27 21.36 7.10 -0.62
CA ALA A 27 22.67 7.09 0.05
C ALA A 27 23.74 6.39 -0.82
N CYS A 28 23.31 5.43 -1.65
CA CYS A 28 24.19 4.67 -2.53
C CYS A 28 24.58 5.44 -3.81
N SER A 29 23.86 6.51 -4.18
CA SER A 29 23.96 7.12 -5.51
C SER A 29 25.30 7.79 -5.80
N ASN A 30 26.05 8.22 -4.78
CA ASN A 30 27.31 8.92 -4.95
C ASN A 30 28.49 7.99 -5.26
N CYS A 31 28.42 6.73 -4.84
CA CYS A 31 29.46 5.72 -5.09
C CYS A 31 29.06 4.74 -6.20
N HIS A 32 27.76 4.46 -6.35
CA HIS A 32 27.20 3.51 -7.33
C HIS A 32 26.32 4.22 -8.35
N ILE A 33 26.89 5.16 -9.09
CA ILE A 33 26.15 6.08 -9.96
C ILE A 33 25.43 5.32 -11.09
N ASN A 34 26.11 4.39 -11.75
CA ASN A 34 25.57 3.67 -12.89
C ASN A 34 24.44 2.72 -12.47
N GLU A 35 24.65 1.97 -11.38
CA GLU A 35 23.65 1.06 -10.82
C GLU A 35 22.44 1.83 -10.31
N TYR A 36 22.66 2.95 -9.60
CA TYR A 36 21.60 3.81 -9.10
C TYR A 36 20.75 4.38 -10.24
N ASN A 37 21.39 4.94 -11.27
CA ASN A 37 20.68 5.52 -12.41
C ASN A 37 19.90 4.44 -13.20
N SER A 38 20.50 3.27 -13.41
CA SER A 38 19.82 2.13 -14.05
C SER A 38 18.62 1.63 -13.22
N TRP A 39 18.80 1.48 -11.91
CA TRP A 39 17.75 1.10 -10.98
C TRP A 39 16.61 2.12 -10.94
N LEU A 40 16.93 3.42 -10.89
CA LEU A 40 15.95 4.51 -10.83
C LEU A 40 15.00 4.49 -12.03
N GLU A 41 15.52 4.15 -13.21
CA GLU A 41 14.73 4.07 -14.43
C GLU A 41 13.99 2.73 -14.62
N SER A 42 14.37 1.70 -13.86
CA SER A 42 13.80 0.36 -13.94
C SER A 42 12.36 0.27 -13.42
N THR A 43 11.68 -0.82 -13.80
CA THR A 43 10.35 -1.16 -13.26
C THR A 43 10.36 -1.34 -11.74
N HIS A 44 11.45 -1.85 -11.16
CA HIS A 44 11.59 -1.99 -9.70
C HIS A 44 11.71 -0.64 -9.00
N GLY A 45 12.57 0.27 -9.49
CA GLY A 45 12.72 1.61 -8.92
C GLY A 45 11.44 2.45 -9.00
N LYS A 46 10.58 2.14 -9.97
CA LYS A 46 9.27 2.78 -10.20
C LYS A 46 8.07 1.98 -9.69
N ALA A 47 8.31 0.83 -9.02
CA ALA A 47 7.26 -0.12 -8.68
C ALA A 47 6.24 0.42 -7.66
N GLY A 48 6.59 1.44 -6.88
CA GLY A 48 5.67 2.05 -5.93
C GLY A 48 6.20 3.35 -5.33
N GLY A 49 5.42 3.91 -4.40
CA GLY A 49 5.80 5.10 -3.63
C GLY A 49 4.66 6.08 -3.47
N LYS A 50 5.01 7.36 -3.23
CA LYS A 50 4.03 8.45 -3.07
C LYS A 50 3.18 8.64 -4.34
N PRO A 51 1.88 8.95 -4.21
CA PRO A 51 0.97 9.14 -5.34
C PRO A 51 1.20 10.49 -6.02
N THR A 52 2.21 10.54 -6.88
CA THR A 52 2.52 11.72 -7.71
C THR A 52 1.82 11.65 -9.06
N THR A 53 1.79 12.76 -9.80
CA THR A 53 1.08 12.84 -11.09
C THR A 53 1.68 11.93 -12.15
N ASP A 54 2.99 11.72 -12.11
CA ASP A 54 3.74 10.80 -12.96
C ASP A 54 3.60 9.33 -12.54
N ARG A 55 3.25 9.05 -11.27
CA ARG A 55 3.11 7.68 -10.76
C ARG A 55 1.69 7.12 -10.81
N ILE A 56 0.66 7.99 -10.71
CA ILE A 56 -0.74 7.57 -10.80
C ILE A 56 -1.15 7.39 -12.27
N LEU A 57 -1.43 6.15 -12.66
CA LEU A 57 -1.85 5.80 -14.02
C LEU A 57 -3.37 5.77 -14.20
N ALA A 58 -4.12 5.67 -13.10
CA ALA A 58 -5.57 5.62 -13.12
C ALA A 58 -6.23 6.99 -13.32
N PRO A 59 -7.41 7.05 -13.95
CA PRO A 59 -8.17 8.27 -14.06
C PRO A 59 -8.86 8.58 -12.73
N PHE A 60 -8.29 9.50 -11.96
CA PHE A 60 -8.95 10.13 -10.80
C PHE A 60 -9.78 11.35 -11.24
N ASN A 61 -10.71 11.11 -12.18
CA ASN A 61 -11.44 12.13 -12.92
C ASN A 61 -12.84 12.43 -12.35
N GLY A 62 -13.22 11.86 -11.21
CA GLY A 62 -14.53 12.06 -10.59
C GLY A 62 -15.66 11.27 -11.24
N LYS A 63 -15.38 10.38 -12.19
CA LYS A 63 -16.41 9.50 -12.77
C LYS A 63 -16.86 8.48 -11.72
N LYS A 64 -18.17 8.29 -11.58
CA LYS A 64 -18.76 7.25 -10.74
C LYS A 64 -18.67 5.88 -11.40
N ILE A 65 -18.22 4.88 -10.66
CA ILE A 65 -18.26 3.47 -11.03
C ILE A 65 -19.34 2.82 -10.17
N GLU A 66 -20.39 2.32 -10.82
CA GLU A 66 -21.45 1.56 -10.18
C GLU A 66 -21.03 0.08 -10.07
N ILE A 67 -21.38 -0.53 -8.95
CA ILE A 67 -21.27 -1.97 -8.70
C ILE A 67 -22.58 -2.47 -8.07
N LYS A 68 -22.74 -3.77 -7.89
CA LYS A 68 -23.96 -4.30 -7.26
C LYS A 68 -24.03 -3.79 -5.82
N ASN A 69 -25.13 -3.13 -5.44
CA ASN A 69 -25.35 -2.63 -4.08
C ASN A 69 -24.29 -1.62 -3.57
N GLY A 70 -23.64 -0.89 -4.47
CA GLY A 70 -22.70 0.14 -4.06
C GLY A 70 -22.05 0.86 -5.23
N TRP A 71 -21.13 1.76 -4.91
CA TRP A 71 -20.40 2.55 -5.90
C TRP A 71 -19.09 3.09 -5.34
N PHE A 72 -18.21 3.52 -6.23
CA PHE A 72 -17.05 4.34 -5.87
C PHE A 72 -16.73 5.41 -6.92
N ILE A 73 -16.06 6.47 -6.51
CA ILE A 73 -15.64 7.63 -7.31
C ILE A 73 -14.16 7.90 -7.01
N PRO A 74 -13.23 7.62 -7.94
CA PRO A 74 -11.86 8.10 -7.87
C PRO A 74 -11.79 9.57 -8.31
N TYR A 75 -11.26 10.46 -7.46
CA TYR A 75 -11.15 11.89 -7.76
C TYR A 75 -9.86 12.52 -7.23
N LYS A 76 -9.43 13.60 -7.87
CA LYS A 76 -8.28 14.41 -7.47
C LYS A 76 -8.76 15.74 -6.89
N LYS A 77 -8.18 16.17 -5.77
CA LYS A 77 -8.44 17.48 -5.14
C LYS A 77 -7.15 18.04 -4.54
N ASN A 78 -6.81 19.30 -4.81
CA ASN A 78 -5.62 19.96 -4.26
C ASN A 78 -4.32 19.14 -4.45
N ASN A 79 -4.14 18.58 -5.65
CA ASN A 79 -3.03 17.70 -6.01
C ASN A 79 -2.91 16.39 -5.19
N ARG A 80 -3.95 16.01 -4.45
CA ARG A 80 -4.07 14.75 -3.72
C ARG A 80 -5.15 13.88 -4.35
N TYR A 81 -5.06 12.57 -4.14
CA TYR A 81 -5.88 11.55 -4.78
C TYR A 81 -6.79 10.88 -3.75
N PHE A 82 -8.04 10.65 -4.11
CA PHE A 82 -9.05 10.16 -3.19
C PHE A 82 -10.00 9.16 -3.86
N PHE A 83 -10.59 8.30 -3.04
CA PHE A 83 -11.79 7.54 -3.37
C PHE A 83 -12.93 8.01 -2.45
N SER A 84 -14.10 8.23 -3.01
CA SER A 84 -15.37 8.21 -2.28
C SER A 84 -16.06 6.91 -2.63
N ALA A 85 -16.63 6.21 -1.65
CA ALA A 85 -17.29 4.94 -1.91
C ALA A 85 -18.41 4.68 -0.90
N GLN A 86 -19.43 3.94 -1.33
CA GLN A 86 -20.57 3.63 -0.50
C GLN A 86 -21.13 2.26 -0.84
N GLU A 87 -21.45 1.49 0.21
CA GLU A 87 -22.35 0.35 0.13
C GLU A 87 -23.78 0.83 0.45
N ASN A 88 -24.76 0.38 -0.31
CA ASN A 88 -26.16 0.78 -0.10
C ASN A 88 -26.61 0.47 1.33
N GLY A 89 -27.22 1.46 1.99
CA GLY A 89 -27.64 1.34 3.39
C GLY A 89 -26.56 1.70 4.42
N PHE A 90 -25.32 1.98 3.98
CA PHE A 90 -24.22 2.43 4.85
C PHE A 90 -23.78 3.86 4.50
N PRO A 91 -23.15 4.60 5.44
CA PRO A 91 -22.62 5.93 5.15
C PRO A 91 -21.51 5.91 4.09
N GLU A 92 -21.46 6.96 3.26
CA GLU A 92 -20.34 7.20 2.35
C GLU A 92 -19.02 7.28 3.13
N GLN A 93 -18.00 6.59 2.62
CA GLN A 93 -16.64 6.62 3.13
C GLN A 93 -15.73 7.35 2.14
N LYS A 94 -14.73 8.06 2.69
CA LYS A 94 -13.70 8.75 1.91
C LYS A 94 -12.33 8.25 2.30
N TYR A 95 -11.55 7.84 1.30
CA TYR A 95 -10.20 7.33 1.47
C TYR A 95 -9.24 8.23 0.71
N GLU A 96 -8.24 8.74 1.40
CA GLU A 96 -7.10 9.36 0.74
C GLU A 96 -6.12 8.28 0.29
N VAL A 97 -5.62 8.42 -0.93
CA VAL A 97 -4.49 7.64 -1.43
C VAL A 97 -3.21 8.28 -0.93
N ILE A 98 -2.44 7.55 -0.15
CA ILE A 98 -1.15 7.97 0.41
C ILE A 98 0.02 7.16 -0.15
N GLY A 99 -0.26 6.01 -0.78
CA GLY A 99 0.71 5.18 -1.47
C GLY A 99 0.10 4.49 -2.68
N VAL A 100 0.94 4.17 -3.67
CA VAL A 100 0.58 3.39 -4.85
C VAL A 100 1.66 2.35 -5.12
N VAL A 101 1.26 1.16 -5.55
CA VAL A 101 2.14 0.08 -6.00
C VAL A 101 1.62 -0.45 -7.34
N GLY A 102 2.54 -0.88 -8.19
CA GLY A 102 2.27 -1.41 -9.52
C GLY A 102 2.41 -0.35 -10.61
N GLY A 103 2.64 -0.82 -11.83
CA GLY A 103 2.77 0.03 -13.02
C GLY A 103 2.25 -0.62 -14.31
N GLY A 104 1.59 -1.78 -14.22
CA GLY A 104 1.06 -2.47 -15.40
C GLY A 104 2.07 -3.25 -16.25
N HIS A 105 3.29 -3.48 -15.76
CA HIS A 105 4.39 -4.09 -16.53
C HIS A 105 4.42 -5.63 -16.52
N LEU A 106 3.53 -6.29 -15.77
CA LEU A 106 3.40 -7.75 -15.78
C LEU A 106 2.86 -8.23 -17.13
N TYR A 107 3.21 -9.46 -17.53
CA TYR A 107 2.64 -10.08 -18.73
C TYR A 107 1.10 -10.17 -18.60
N GLY A 108 0.38 -9.65 -19.60
CA GLY A 108 -1.08 -9.49 -19.54
C GLY A 108 -1.57 -8.17 -18.90
N GLY A 109 -0.64 -7.35 -18.40
CA GLY A 109 -0.87 -6.09 -17.72
C GLY A 109 -1.23 -6.28 -16.23
N GLY A 110 -0.40 -5.73 -15.35
CA GLY A 110 -0.69 -5.69 -13.91
C GLY A 110 -1.66 -4.55 -13.55
N THR A 111 -2.19 -4.57 -12.32
CA THR A 111 -2.94 -3.43 -11.77
C THR A 111 -2.01 -2.43 -11.07
N GLN A 112 -2.55 -1.25 -10.77
CA GLN A 112 -2.09 -0.38 -9.70
C GLN A 112 -3.02 -0.54 -8.50
N SER A 113 -2.43 -0.79 -7.34
CA SER A 113 -3.10 -0.86 -6.05
C SER A 113 -2.79 0.40 -5.24
N TYR A 114 -3.74 0.82 -4.40
CA TYR A 114 -3.65 2.05 -3.63
C TYR A 114 -3.74 1.79 -2.14
N PHE A 115 -3.11 2.65 -1.33
CA PHE A 115 -3.09 2.52 0.12
C PHE A 115 -3.58 3.81 0.78
N GLY A 116 -4.21 3.70 1.94
CA GLY A 116 -4.72 4.82 2.74
C GLY A 116 -4.37 4.66 4.22
N PHE A 117 -4.30 5.79 4.93
CA PHE A 117 -4.20 5.83 6.39
C PHE A 117 -5.59 5.87 7.04
N PHE A 118 -5.72 5.20 8.18
CA PHE A 118 -6.96 5.10 8.94
C PHE A 118 -6.84 5.76 10.31
N PRO A 119 -7.97 6.14 10.95
CA PRO A 119 -7.94 6.83 12.25
C PRO A 119 -7.26 6.05 13.39
N ASP A 120 -7.19 4.73 13.27
CA ASP A 120 -6.48 3.87 14.23
C ASP A 120 -4.96 3.87 14.05
N GLY A 121 -4.46 4.62 13.07
CA GLY A 121 -3.04 4.79 12.75
C GLY A 121 -2.47 3.72 11.83
N THR A 122 -3.29 2.80 11.33
CA THR A 122 -2.86 1.78 10.36
C THR A 122 -2.87 2.30 8.93
N MET A 123 -1.92 1.84 8.11
CA MET A 123 -1.99 1.93 6.65
C MET A 123 -2.57 0.63 6.07
N ARG A 124 -3.57 0.74 5.19
CA ARG A 124 -4.25 -0.43 4.60
C ARG A 124 -4.39 -0.34 3.09
N LEU A 125 -4.47 -1.51 2.44
CA LEU A 125 -4.84 -1.65 1.03
C LEU A 125 -6.27 -1.13 0.81
N LEU A 126 -6.47 -0.34 -0.23
CA LEU A 126 -7.77 0.12 -0.68
C LEU A 126 -8.34 -0.89 -1.71
N PRO A 127 -9.67 -1.12 -1.73
CA PRO A 127 -10.33 -2.18 -2.51
C PRO A 127 -10.45 -1.90 -4.01
N PHE A 128 -9.74 -0.89 -4.52
CA PHE A 128 -9.88 -0.40 -5.87
C PHE A 128 -8.55 -0.50 -6.59
N ASP A 129 -8.47 -1.37 -7.57
CA ASP A 129 -7.29 -1.56 -8.41
C ASP A 129 -7.55 -1.01 -9.80
N TYR A 130 -6.54 -0.46 -10.46
CA TYR A 130 -6.69 0.00 -11.85
C TYR A 130 -5.71 -0.69 -12.77
N HIS A 131 -6.22 -1.28 -13.84
CA HIS A 131 -5.38 -1.89 -14.86
C HIS A 131 -5.15 -0.88 -16.01
N PRO A 132 -3.94 -0.29 -16.16
CA PRO A 132 -3.68 0.74 -17.16
C PRO A 132 -3.80 0.23 -18.61
N GLY A 133 -3.34 -0.98 -18.90
CA GLY A 133 -3.46 -1.59 -20.24
C GLY A 133 -4.92 -1.82 -20.68
N LYS A 134 -5.76 -2.37 -19.80
CA LYS A 134 -7.20 -2.60 -20.06
C LYS A 134 -8.05 -1.34 -19.87
N ARG A 135 -7.52 -0.32 -19.19
CA ARG A 135 -8.19 0.92 -18.82
C ARG A 135 -9.46 0.69 -17.98
N THR A 136 -9.38 -0.27 -17.07
CA THR A 136 -10.53 -0.78 -16.30
C THR A 136 -10.18 -0.89 -14.82
N TRP A 137 -11.15 -0.57 -13.96
CA TRP A 137 -11.07 -0.81 -12.53
C TRP A 137 -11.34 -2.27 -12.20
N PHE A 138 -10.59 -2.82 -11.25
CA PHE A 138 -10.68 -4.18 -10.76
C PHE A 138 -10.87 -4.17 -9.24
N LEU A 139 -11.48 -5.23 -8.74
CA LEU A 139 -11.75 -5.45 -7.32
C LEU A 139 -11.30 -6.88 -6.98
N GLU A 140 -10.60 -7.06 -5.87
CA GLU A 140 -10.22 -8.39 -5.39
C GLU A 140 -11.43 -9.09 -4.77
N SER A 141 -11.83 -10.21 -5.34
CA SER A 141 -12.95 -11.03 -4.84
C SER A 141 -12.55 -11.95 -3.69
N ASN A 142 -13.48 -12.20 -2.78
CA ASN A 142 -13.28 -13.07 -1.61
C ASN A 142 -13.64 -14.56 -1.86
N ASN A 143 -13.94 -14.93 -3.11
CA ASN A 143 -14.36 -16.27 -3.50
C ASN A 143 -13.31 -17.02 -4.33
N LEU A 144 -12.03 -16.62 -4.22
CA LEU A 144 -10.88 -17.17 -4.96
C LEU A 144 -10.85 -16.85 -6.46
N SER A 145 -11.79 -16.05 -7.00
CA SER A 145 -11.72 -15.58 -8.40
C SER A 145 -10.63 -14.52 -8.63
N GLY A 146 -9.93 -14.08 -7.58
CA GLY A 146 -8.90 -13.05 -7.65
C GLY A 146 -9.46 -11.69 -8.03
N TRP A 147 -8.70 -10.90 -8.80
CA TRP A 147 -9.11 -9.58 -9.29
C TRP A 147 -10.07 -9.70 -10.47
N VAL A 148 -11.28 -9.17 -10.29
CA VAL A 148 -12.32 -9.13 -11.32
C VAL A 148 -12.70 -7.70 -11.68
N PRO A 149 -13.18 -7.42 -12.90
CA PRO A 149 -13.58 -6.06 -13.29
C PRO A 149 -14.70 -5.51 -12.41
N ALA A 150 -14.61 -4.22 -12.07
CA ALA A 150 -15.66 -3.49 -11.39
C ALA A 150 -16.88 -3.34 -12.31
N THR A 151 -17.90 -4.16 -12.08
CA THR A 151 -19.14 -4.23 -12.85
C THR A 151 -20.34 -4.32 -11.91
N ASN A 152 -21.55 -4.17 -12.45
CA ASN A 152 -22.79 -4.31 -11.70
C ASN A 152 -23.10 -5.75 -11.22
N ASN A 153 -22.17 -6.70 -11.40
CA ASN A 153 -22.35 -8.10 -10.99
C ASN A 153 -21.60 -8.46 -9.70
N ILE A 154 -20.71 -7.59 -9.22
CA ILE A 154 -19.98 -7.79 -7.97
C ILE A 154 -20.40 -6.74 -6.94
N SER A 155 -20.58 -7.15 -5.69
CA SER A 155 -20.97 -6.27 -4.59
C SER A 155 -19.83 -6.03 -3.60
N PRO A 156 -19.91 -4.97 -2.78
CA PRO A 156 -18.91 -4.73 -1.75
C PRO A 156 -18.70 -5.92 -0.80
N ARG A 157 -19.75 -6.71 -0.51
CA ARG A 157 -19.67 -7.90 0.35
C ARG A 157 -18.93 -9.09 -0.27
N GLU A 158 -18.67 -9.03 -1.56
CA GLU A 158 -17.91 -10.04 -2.30
C GLU A 158 -16.44 -9.64 -2.45
N LEU A 159 -16.00 -8.51 -1.87
CA LEU A 159 -14.63 -8.03 -1.95
C LEU A 159 -13.82 -8.46 -0.73
N SER A 160 -12.58 -8.87 -0.96
CA SER A 160 -11.62 -9.21 0.11
C SER A 160 -11.26 -7.99 0.95
N GLU A 161 -11.24 -6.81 0.33
CA GLU A 161 -10.73 -5.56 0.93
C GLU A 161 -11.84 -4.56 1.26
N TRP A 162 -13.11 -4.99 1.33
CA TRP A 162 -14.22 -4.10 1.69
C TRP A 162 -14.93 -4.53 2.99
N PRO A 163 -14.96 -3.66 4.03
CA PRO A 163 -14.18 -2.42 4.13
C PRO A 163 -12.65 -2.70 4.20
N PRO A 164 -11.79 -1.69 3.97
CA PRO A 164 -10.34 -1.85 3.99
C PRO A 164 -9.84 -2.52 5.28
N ASN A 165 -9.21 -3.69 5.16
CA ASN A 165 -8.83 -4.51 6.32
C ASN A 165 -7.40 -5.06 6.28
N ARG A 166 -6.78 -5.20 5.09
CA ARG A 166 -5.38 -5.65 4.99
C ARG A 166 -4.41 -4.55 5.42
N VAL A 167 -3.97 -4.63 6.68
CA VAL A 167 -2.95 -3.73 7.26
C VAL A 167 -1.56 -4.10 6.74
N LEU A 168 -0.79 -3.08 6.33
CA LEU A 168 0.62 -3.25 5.97
C LEU A 168 1.52 -3.22 7.21
N GLY A 169 2.56 -4.05 7.24
CA GLY A 169 3.57 -4.05 8.30
C GLY A 169 3.10 -4.59 9.66
N ALA A 170 1.87 -5.10 9.79
CA ALA A 170 1.30 -5.57 11.06
C ALA A 170 1.66 -7.01 11.44
N ILE A 171 2.14 -7.81 10.49
CA ILE A 171 2.58 -9.19 10.72
C ILE A 171 3.89 -9.38 9.97
N GLU A 172 4.96 -9.66 10.70
CA GLU A 172 6.31 -9.78 10.14
C GLU A 172 6.48 -11.13 9.42
N GLU A 173 5.83 -12.18 9.95
CA GLU A 173 5.93 -13.57 9.51
C GLU A 173 5.01 -13.91 8.34
N LYS A 174 4.08 -13.03 7.98
CA LYS A 174 3.15 -13.22 6.86
C LYS A 174 3.57 -12.38 5.67
N GLN A 175 3.83 -13.03 4.55
CA GLN A 175 4.07 -12.37 3.27
C GLN A 175 2.83 -11.54 2.89
N ASN A 176 3.01 -10.22 2.80
CA ASN A 176 2.01 -9.25 2.39
C ASN A 176 2.64 -8.28 1.39
N CYS A 177 1.94 -7.21 0.99
CA CYS A 177 2.40 -6.31 -0.07
C CYS A 177 3.77 -5.68 0.25
N GLN A 178 4.06 -5.39 1.52
CA GLN A 178 5.28 -4.68 1.90
C GLN A 178 6.57 -5.49 1.72
N GLN A 179 6.51 -6.82 1.75
CA GLN A 179 7.69 -7.68 1.66
C GLN A 179 8.26 -7.71 0.24
N CYS A 180 7.40 -7.47 -0.77
CA CYS A 180 7.82 -7.41 -2.18
C CYS A 180 7.85 -5.98 -2.74
N HIS A 181 7.04 -5.06 -2.20
CA HIS A 181 6.84 -3.73 -2.77
C HIS A 181 7.16 -2.57 -1.82
N GLY A 182 7.64 -2.87 -0.61
CA GLY A 182 8.00 -1.89 0.40
C GLY A 182 9.35 -2.21 1.03
N SER A 183 9.83 -1.26 1.81
CA SER A 183 10.97 -1.45 2.71
C SER A 183 10.65 -0.71 4.00
N GLN A 184 10.98 -1.31 5.14
CA GLN A 184 10.75 -0.74 6.48
C GLN A 184 9.29 -0.32 6.78
N ILE A 185 8.30 -0.94 6.13
CA ILE A 185 6.91 -0.68 6.50
C ILE A 185 6.59 -1.50 7.73
N VAL A 186 6.49 -0.83 8.88
CA VAL A 186 6.30 -1.47 10.18
C VAL A 186 5.09 -0.86 10.87
N THR A 187 4.16 -1.70 11.32
CA THR A 187 3.00 -1.28 12.11
C THR A 187 3.10 -1.83 13.52
N THR A 188 3.13 -0.95 14.51
CA THR A 188 3.19 -1.33 15.93
C THR A 188 2.08 -0.65 16.71
N PHE A 189 1.61 -1.27 17.80
CA PHE A 189 0.66 -0.64 18.70
C PHE A 189 1.40 0.22 19.73
N ALA A 190 1.24 1.53 19.66
CA ALA A 190 1.82 2.47 20.61
C ALA A 190 0.91 2.59 21.85
N ILE A 191 1.23 1.85 22.91
CA ILE A 191 0.46 1.83 24.16
C ILE A 191 0.21 3.24 24.70
N SER A 192 1.22 4.13 24.62
CA SER A 192 1.13 5.52 25.07
C SER A 192 0.06 6.35 24.33
N LYS A 193 -0.33 5.93 23.13
CA LYS A 193 -1.32 6.61 22.29
C LYS A 193 -2.64 5.86 22.20
N GLY A 194 -2.71 4.62 22.70
CA GLY A 194 -3.87 3.75 22.52
C GLY A 194 -4.21 3.50 21.04
N ALA A 195 -3.21 3.58 20.15
CA ALA A 195 -3.39 3.53 18.70
C ALA A 195 -2.19 2.84 18.03
N TYR A 196 -2.38 2.40 16.78
CA TYR A 196 -1.28 1.92 15.96
C TYR A 196 -0.45 3.08 15.40
N GLU A 197 0.79 2.78 15.04
CA GLU A 197 1.64 3.62 14.22
C GLU A 197 2.20 2.77 13.09
N THR A 198 1.90 3.14 11.84
CA THR A 198 2.64 2.63 10.67
C THR A 198 3.73 3.63 10.28
N LYS A 199 4.97 3.14 10.18
CA LYS A 199 6.14 3.86 9.68
C LYS A 199 6.58 3.31 8.33
#